data_AF-A0A964P067-F1
#
_entry.id   AF-A0A964P067-F1
#
_cell.length_a   1.000
_cell.length_b   1.000
_cell.length_c   1.000
_cell.angle_alpha   90.00
_cell.angle_beta   90.00
_cell.angle_gamma   90.00
#
_symmetry.space_group_name_H-M   'P 1'
#
loop_
_entity.id
_entity.type
_entity.pdbx_description
1 polymer ?
#
loop_
_entity_poly.entity_id
_entity_poly.type
_entity_poly.pdbx_seq_one_letter_code
_entity_poly.pdbx_strand_id
1 'polypeptide(L)'
;MARARALQLTLDARSDRAVDEKRGNISAVLAEQGLPIVDGCTPRANYQRLLRDAVLARLDARPELIAAVAAAPDAQVEPPVPEDVFREPPSRIAHAPGRRGGVQSGRDYPALAAENTALGRSGERFAVATERRSLERAGRVDLAERVEHVAHTQGDGLGYDVLSFNADGTERHIEVKTTRHGPRTPFFVSPAELDHSRNHAESFRLYRIYDWPTPSIYVLEGTLEPQVSLTPTAYWAVR
;
A
#
# COMPACT_ATOMS: atom_id res chain seq x y z
N MET A 1 8.34 -5.31 -22.51
CA MET A 1 8.83 -5.10 -23.90
C MET A 1 7.82 -5.52 -24.97
N ALA A 2 7.32 -6.77 -25.01
CA ALA A 2 6.40 -7.24 -26.07
C ALA A 2 5.02 -6.52 -26.11
N ARG A 3 4.42 -6.22 -24.95
CA ARG A 3 3.12 -5.52 -24.87
C ARG A 3 3.16 -4.04 -25.31
N ALA A 4 4.31 -3.36 -25.17
CA ALA A 4 4.46 -1.96 -25.60
C ALA A 4 4.46 -1.83 -27.13
N ARG A 5 5.12 -2.76 -27.83
CA ARG A 5 5.11 -2.84 -29.30
C ARG A 5 3.72 -3.12 -29.88
N ALA A 6 2.90 -3.93 -29.21
CA ALA A 6 1.54 -4.21 -29.66
C ALA A 6 0.61 -2.98 -29.58
N LEU A 7 0.82 -2.10 -28.59
CA LEU A 7 0.08 -0.84 -28.43
C LEU A 7 0.46 0.23 -29.46
N GLN A 8 1.70 0.22 -29.95
CA GLN A 8 2.16 1.13 -31.01
C GLN A 8 1.41 0.96 -32.33
N LEU A 9 1.07 -0.29 -32.67
CA LEU A 9 0.32 -0.61 -33.89
C LEU A 9 -1.12 -0.09 -33.85
N THR A 10 -1.65 0.25 -32.66
CA THR A 10 -3.01 0.74 -32.46
C THR A 10 -3.09 2.24 -32.18
N LEU A 11 -1.96 2.93 -32.03
CA LEU A 11 -1.89 4.33 -31.58
C LEU A 11 -1.19 5.27 -32.59
N ASP A 12 -1.39 5.04 -33.90
CA ASP A 12 -0.92 5.92 -34.99
C ASP A 12 0.57 6.32 -34.88
N ALA A 13 1.46 5.33 -34.71
CA ALA A 13 2.91 5.53 -34.73
C ALA A 13 3.49 6.49 -33.66
N ARG A 14 2.87 6.56 -32.47
CA ARG A 14 3.44 7.30 -31.33
C ARG A 14 4.81 6.77 -30.89
N SER A 15 5.71 7.69 -30.53
CA SER A 15 7.04 7.36 -30.02
C SER A 15 6.99 6.60 -28.69
N ASP A 16 7.99 5.76 -28.43
CA ASP A 16 8.13 5.00 -27.16
C ASP A 16 8.00 5.92 -25.95
N ARG A 17 8.65 7.09 -26.02
CA ARG A 17 8.56 8.13 -25.01
C ARG A 17 7.12 8.59 -24.77
N ALA A 18 6.35 8.89 -25.82
CA ALA A 18 4.97 9.35 -25.67
C ALA A 18 4.06 8.27 -25.07
N VAL A 19 4.31 7.00 -25.40
CA VAL A 19 3.61 5.85 -24.81
C VAL A 19 3.93 5.73 -23.33
N ASP A 20 5.20 5.78 -22.94
CA ASP A 20 5.61 5.70 -21.54
C ASP A 20 5.12 6.90 -20.71
N GLU A 21 5.13 8.10 -21.28
CA GLU A 21 4.52 9.28 -20.65
C GLU A 21 3.02 9.06 -20.40
N LYS A 22 2.30 8.48 -21.37
CA LYS A 22 0.88 8.19 -21.19
C LYS A 22 0.63 7.08 -20.17
N ARG A 23 1.49 6.04 -20.12
CA ARG A 23 1.42 4.98 -19.11
C ARG A 23 1.71 5.49 -17.70
N GLY A 24 2.65 6.42 -17.54
CA GLY A 24 2.90 7.12 -16.28
C GLY A 24 1.72 7.99 -15.84
N ASN A 25 1.05 8.65 -16.78
CA ASN A 25 -0.15 9.43 -16.52
C ASN A 25 -1.35 8.55 -16.15
N ILE A 26 -1.56 7.42 -16.86
CA ILE A 26 -2.59 6.43 -16.51
C ILE A 26 -2.30 5.84 -15.13
N SER A 27 -1.04 5.52 -14.84
CA SER A 27 -0.61 5.03 -13.53
C SER A 27 -0.92 6.02 -12.40
N ALA A 28 -0.78 7.33 -12.66
CA ALA A 28 -1.19 8.34 -11.69
C ALA A 28 -2.70 8.32 -11.42
N VAL A 29 -3.53 8.19 -12.48
CA VAL A 29 -4.99 8.07 -12.31
C VAL A 29 -5.36 6.77 -11.59
N LEU A 30 -4.74 5.64 -11.92
CA LEU A 30 -4.97 4.37 -11.23
C LEU A 30 -4.59 4.47 -9.76
N ALA A 31 -3.42 5.04 -9.46
CA ALA A 31 -2.95 5.28 -8.10
C ALA A 31 -3.92 6.18 -7.31
N GLU A 32 -4.46 7.24 -7.92
CA GLU A 32 -5.51 8.07 -7.32
C GLU A 32 -6.82 7.31 -7.06
N GLN A 33 -7.08 6.24 -7.82
CA GLN A 33 -8.20 5.32 -7.57
C GLN A 33 -7.81 4.17 -6.63
N GLY A 34 -6.64 4.22 -5.96
CA GLY A 34 -6.17 3.12 -5.12
C GLY A 34 -5.89 1.81 -5.87
N LEU A 35 -5.86 1.86 -7.20
CA LEU A 35 -5.57 0.72 -8.06
C LEU A 35 -4.07 0.60 -8.34
N PRO A 36 -3.58 -0.60 -8.65
CA PRO A 36 -2.22 -0.82 -9.12
C PRO A 36 -1.83 0.09 -10.27
N ILE A 37 -0.59 0.55 -10.22
CA ILE A 37 0.02 1.25 -11.34
C ILE A 37 0.39 0.26 -12.45
N VAL A 38 0.61 0.76 -13.65
CA VAL A 38 1.07 -0.09 -14.75
C VAL A 38 2.52 -0.47 -14.50
N ASP A 39 2.85 -1.77 -14.57
CA ASP A 39 4.20 -2.28 -14.32
C ASP A 39 5.30 -1.50 -15.03
N GLY A 40 6.36 -1.18 -14.28
CA GLY A 40 7.53 -0.43 -14.74
C GLY A 40 7.27 1.05 -15.02
N CYS A 41 6.14 1.62 -14.60
CA CYS A 41 5.81 3.02 -14.82
C CYS A 41 5.89 3.83 -13.52
N THR A 42 6.49 5.01 -13.58
CA THR A 42 6.43 5.99 -12.49
C THR A 42 5.19 6.88 -12.66
N PRO A 43 4.29 6.97 -11.66
CA PRO A 43 3.16 7.90 -11.69
C PRO A 43 3.61 9.35 -11.89
N ARG A 44 2.96 10.09 -12.79
CA ARG A 44 3.25 11.50 -13.08
C ARG A 44 2.05 12.37 -12.72
N ALA A 45 2.21 13.32 -11.81
CA ALA A 45 1.10 14.15 -11.30
C ALA A 45 0.53 15.17 -12.32
N ASN A 46 1.24 15.40 -13.44
CA ASN A 46 0.86 16.40 -14.45
C ASN A 46 0.24 15.74 -15.69
N TYR A 47 -1.02 15.32 -15.57
CA TYR A 47 -1.78 14.76 -16.69
C TYR A 47 -3.05 15.56 -16.99
N GLN A 48 -3.56 15.39 -18.22
CA GLN A 48 -4.75 16.10 -18.73
C GLN A 48 -6.04 15.52 -18.13
N ARG A 49 -7.02 16.38 -17.80
CA ARG A 49 -8.35 15.95 -17.30
C ARG A 49 -9.02 14.93 -18.21
N LEU A 50 -8.95 15.12 -19.53
CA LEU A 50 -9.51 14.18 -20.51
C LEU A 50 -8.93 12.75 -20.39
N LEU A 51 -7.66 12.60 -20.02
CA LEU A 51 -7.09 11.28 -19.77
C LEU A 51 -7.71 10.65 -18.51
N ARG A 52 -7.89 11.45 -17.45
CA ARG A 52 -8.53 10.98 -16.22
C ARG A 52 -9.92 10.46 -16.52
N ASP A 53 -10.74 11.27 -17.17
CA ASP A 53 -12.13 10.95 -17.48
C ASP A 53 -12.22 9.68 -18.34
N ALA A 54 -11.34 9.53 -19.34
CA ALA A 54 -11.28 8.33 -20.18
C ALA A 54 -10.86 7.06 -19.41
N VAL A 55 -9.90 7.17 -18.48
CA VAL A 55 -9.47 6.04 -17.64
C VAL A 55 -10.59 5.64 -16.68
N LEU A 56 -11.24 6.62 -16.03
CA LEU A 56 -12.35 6.35 -15.10
C LEU A 56 -13.53 5.69 -15.81
N ALA A 57 -13.96 6.25 -16.95
CA ALA A 57 -15.04 5.68 -17.75
C ALA A 57 -14.72 4.26 -18.21
N ARG A 58 -13.45 3.97 -18.53
CA ARG A 58 -13.02 2.61 -18.89
C ARG A 58 -13.10 1.64 -17.72
N LEU A 59 -12.78 2.08 -16.51
CA LEU A 59 -12.90 1.26 -15.30
C LEU A 59 -14.36 1.03 -14.92
N ASP A 60 -15.24 2.03 -15.07
CA ASP A 60 -16.70 1.87 -14.82
C ASP A 60 -17.31 0.87 -15.80
N ALA A 61 -16.94 0.97 -17.08
CA ALA A 61 -17.46 0.09 -18.12
C ALA A 61 -16.90 -1.34 -18.04
N ARG A 62 -15.86 -1.57 -17.26
CA ARG A 62 -15.19 -2.88 -17.14
C ARG A 62 -14.84 -3.25 -15.69
N PRO A 63 -15.85 -3.52 -14.83
CA PRO A 63 -15.63 -3.95 -13.44
C PRO A 63 -14.76 -5.21 -13.33
N GLU A 64 -14.75 -6.06 -14.35
CA GLU A 64 -13.91 -7.27 -14.41
C GLU A 64 -12.41 -6.95 -14.35
N LEU A 65 -11.96 -5.76 -14.78
CA LEU A 65 -10.55 -5.36 -14.61
C LEU A 65 -10.19 -5.19 -13.15
N ILE A 66 -11.12 -4.64 -12.37
CA ILE A 66 -10.95 -4.39 -10.95
C ILE A 66 -11.01 -5.72 -10.20
N ALA A 67 -11.97 -6.58 -10.55
CA ALA A 67 -12.07 -7.94 -10.00
C ALA A 67 -10.83 -8.79 -10.32
N ALA A 68 -10.28 -8.69 -11.53
CA ALA A 68 -9.05 -9.40 -11.91
C ALA A 68 -7.84 -8.95 -11.09
N VAL A 69 -7.77 -7.67 -10.72
CA VAL A 69 -6.76 -7.14 -9.79
C VAL A 69 -6.95 -7.70 -8.38
N ALA A 70 -8.19 -7.87 -7.92
CA ALA A 70 -8.50 -8.43 -6.61
C ALA A 70 -8.18 -9.93 -6.52
N ALA A 71 -8.53 -10.71 -7.55
CA ALA A 71 -8.48 -12.17 -7.58
C ALA A 71 -7.09 -12.80 -7.87
N ALA A 72 -6.00 -12.00 -7.86
CA ALA A 72 -4.68 -12.50 -8.24
C ALA A 72 -4.17 -13.62 -7.28
N PRO A 73 -3.80 -14.80 -7.81
CA PRO A 73 -3.62 -16.06 -7.07
C PRO A 73 -2.45 -16.08 -6.07
N ASP A 74 -1.47 -15.17 -6.21
CA ASP A 74 -0.25 -15.17 -5.39
C ASP A 74 -0.46 -14.76 -3.91
N ALA A 75 -1.68 -14.40 -3.50
CA ALA A 75 -1.98 -14.06 -2.10
C ALA A 75 -1.96 -15.25 -1.12
N GLN A 76 -1.93 -16.49 -1.64
CA GLN A 76 -2.07 -17.71 -0.83
C GLN A 76 -0.74 -18.38 -0.48
N VAL A 77 0.39 -17.93 -1.05
CA VAL A 77 1.72 -18.47 -0.72
C VAL A 77 2.43 -17.49 0.18
N GLU A 78 2.66 -17.88 1.43
CA GLU A 78 3.54 -17.14 2.33
C GLU A 78 4.99 -17.36 1.91
N PRO A 79 5.71 -16.31 1.52
CA PRO A 79 7.10 -16.45 1.16
C PRO A 79 7.93 -16.73 2.42
N PRO A 80 9.02 -17.51 2.29
CA PRO A 80 9.99 -17.61 3.37
C PRO A 80 10.52 -16.21 3.66
N VAL A 81 10.66 -15.83 4.93
CA VAL A 81 11.25 -14.54 5.32
C VAL A 81 12.72 -14.54 4.86
N PRO A 82 13.16 -13.67 3.94
CA PRO A 82 14.58 -13.51 3.60
C PRO A 82 15.39 -12.93 4.77
N GLU A 83 16.73 -13.03 4.71
CA GLU A 83 17.56 -12.48 5.77
C GLU A 83 17.58 -10.95 5.82
N ASP A 84 17.42 -10.31 4.65
CA ASP A 84 17.53 -8.87 4.43
C ASP A 84 16.35 -8.37 3.58
N VAL A 85 15.24 -8.11 4.26
CA VAL A 85 14.00 -7.59 3.66
C VAL A 85 13.85 -6.09 3.78
N PHE A 86 14.56 -5.46 4.72
CA PHE A 86 14.35 -4.06 5.05
C PHE A 86 15.07 -3.14 4.06
N ARG A 87 14.41 -2.07 3.65
CA ARG A 87 14.88 -1.06 2.70
C ARG A 87 14.52 0.33 3.23
N GLU A 88 15.32 1.31 2.84
CA GLU A 88 15.03 2.71 3.13
C GLU A 88 13.71 3.15 2.49
N PRO A 89 12.88 3.94 3.20
CA PRO A 89 11.64 4.44 2.63
C PRO A 89 11.93 5.36 1.42
N PRO A 90 11.10 5.28 0.37
CA PRO A 90 11.27 6.15 -0.79
C PRO A 90 11.04 7.62 -0.42
N SER A 91 11.72 8.53 -1.11
CA SER A 91 11.53 9.97 -0.92
C SER A 91 10.06 10.39 -1.02
N ARG A 92 9.62 11.24 -0.09
CA ARG A 92 8.24 11.74 -0.03
C ARG A 92 7.89 12.49 -1.32
N ILE A 93 6.76 12.14 -1.91
CA ILE A 93 6.19 12.90 -3.04
C ILE A 93 5.34 14.02 -2.43
N ALA A 94 5.78 15.27 -2.60
CA ALA A 94 4.94 16.41 -2.24
C ALA A 94 3.70 16.43 -3.13
N HIS A 95 2.51 16.36 -2.53
CA HIS A 95 1.30 16.79 -3.22
C HIS A 95 1.31 18.31 -3.31
N ALA A 96 1.28 18.85 -4.54
CA ALA A 96 1.19 20.30 -4.74
C ALA A 96 -0.13 20.81 -4.10
N PRO A 97 -0.06 21.76 -3.15
CA PRO A 97 -1.26 22.32 -2.56
C PRO A 97 -1.97 23.15 -3.63
N GLY A 98 -3.11 22.67 -4.15
CA GLY A 98 -3.92 23.49 -5.07
C GLY A 98 -4.81 22.77 -6.06
N ARG A 99 -4.61 21.47 -6.34
CA ARG A 99 -5.61 20.73 -7.14
C ARG A 99 -6.68 20.15 -6.24
N ARG A 100 -7.67 20.98 -5.90
CA ARG A 100 -9.02 20.51 -5.52
C ARG A 100 -9.69 19.87 -6.75
N GLY A 101 -9.08 18.85 -7.33
CA GLY A 101 -9.81 17.91 -8.17
C GLY A 101 -10.53 17.01 -7.18
N GLY A 102 -11.76 17.37 -6.81
CA GLY A 102 -12.55 16.52 -5.93
C GLY A 102 -12.44 15.08 -6.40
N VAL A 103 -12.13 14.18 -5.46
CA VAL A 103 -12.29 12.75 -5.66
C VAL A 103 -13.81 12.51 -5.80
N GLN A 104 -14.38 12.93 -6.93
CA GLN A 104 -15.66 12.41 -7.39
C GLN A 104 -15.32 11.06 -8.00
N SER A 105 -15.28 10.07 -7.13
CA SER A 105 -15.46 8.69 -7.51
C SER A 105 -16.39 8.11 -6.47
N GLY A 106 -17.65 7.90 -6.85
CA GLY A 106 -18.63 7.17 -6.05
C GLY A 106 -18.33 5.67 -6.00
N ARG A 107 -17.05 5.28 -5.97
CA ARG A 107 -16.62 3.90 -5.79
C ARG A 107 -16.10 3.76 -4.37
N ASP A 108 -16.65 2.78 -3.66
CA ASP A 108 -16.32 2.45 -2.28
C ASP A 108 -14.95 1.75 -2.25
N TYR A 109 -13.88 2.51 -2.42
CA TYR A 109 -12.51 2.01 -2.42
C TYR A 109 -12.08 1.38 -1.09
N PRO A 110 -12.58 1.80 0.09
CA PRO A 110 -12.44 1.03 1.32
C PRO A 110 -12.92 -0.42 1.16
N ALA A 111 -14.03 -0.65 0.45
CA ALA A 111 -14.53 -2.01 0.18
C ALA A 111 -13.62 -2.79 -0.80
N LEU A 112 -13.08 -2.14 -1.83
CA LEU A 112 -12.12 -2.77 -2.77
C LEU A 112 -10.75 -3.08 -2.14
N ALA A 113 -10.28 -2.25 -1.21
CA ALA A 113 -9.10 -2.53 -0.40
C ALA A 113 -9.38 -3.65 0.61
N ALA A 114 -10.57 -3.65 1.22
CA ALA A 114 -11.04 -4.73 2.10
C ALA A 114 -11.16 -6.07 1.36
N GLU A 115 -11.47 -6.06 0.06
CA GLU A 115 -11.61 -7.26 -0.78
C GLU A 115 -10.28 -8.01 -1.05
N ASN A 116 -9.11 -7.40 -0.78
CA ASN A 116 -7.85 -8.15 -0.77
C ASN A 116 -7.44 -8.59 0.64
N THR A 117 -8.42 -8.96 1.48
CA THR A 117 -8.19 -9.43 2.87
C THR A 117 -7.18 -10.58 2.93
N ALA A 118 -7.13 -11.43 1.91
CA ALA A 118 -6.15 -12.51 1.85
C ALA A 118 -4.71 -11.99 1.78
N LEU A 119 -4.43 -11.00 0.93
CA LEU A 119 -3.10 -10.38 0.84
C LEU A 119 -2.75 -9.63 2.12
N GLY A 120 -3.71 -8.87 2.69
CA GLY A 120 -3.54 -8.17 3.97
C GLY A 120 -3.09 -9.14 5.07
N ARG A 121 -3.89 -10.19 5.30
CA ARG A 121 -3.59 -11.24 6.29
C ARG A 121 -2.27 -11.95 6.02
N SER A 122 -1.94 -12.25 4.77
CA SER A 122 -0.65 -12.87 4.43
C SER A 122 0.53 -11.94 4.74
N GLY A 123 0.36 -10.63 4.52
CA GLY A 123 1.34 -9.64 4.93
C GLY A 123 1.46 -9.48 6.45
N GLU A 124 0.35 -9.51 7.19
CA GLU A 124 0.36 -9.48 8.66
C GLU A 124 1.13 -10.69 9.23
N ARG A 125 0.84 -11.90 8.72
CA ARG A 125 1.59 -13.11 9.11
C ARG A 125 3.07 -13.02 8.75
N PHE A 126 3.40 -12.46 7.58
CA PHE A 126 4.77 -12.21 7.18
C PHE A 126 5.49 -11.21 8.12
N ALA A 127 4.79 -10.16 8.58
CA ALA A 127 5.33 -9.21 9.56
C ALA A 127 5.62 -9.89 10.90
N VAL A 128 4.71 -10.71 11.42
CA VAL A 128 4.92 -11.51 12.64
C VAL A 128 6.16 -12.41 12.50
N ALA A 129 6.26 -13.17 11.41
CA ALA A 129 7.40 -14.04 11.17
C ALA A 129 8.73 -13.25 11.07
N THR A 130 8.70 -12.07 10.47
CA THR A 130 9.85 -11.17 10.36
C THR A 130 10.30 -10.64 11.73
N GLU A 131 9.36 -10.21 12.56
CA GLU A 131 9.66 -9.70 13.90
C GLU A 131 10.20 -10.80 14.82
N ARG A 132 9.58 -11.99 14.82
CA ARG A 132 10.06 -13.14 15.58
C ARG A 132 11.51 -13.48 15.24
N ARG A 133 11.80 -13.59 13.94
CA ARG A 133 13.16 -13.88 13.48
C ARG A 133 14.16 -12.79 13.87
N SER A 134 13.76 -11.52 13.81
CA SER A 134 14.61 -10.40 14.23
C SER A 134 14.95 -10.45 15.71
N LEU A 135 13.96 -10.78 16.56
CA LEU A 135 14.16 -10.95 18.00
C LEU A 135 15.00 -12.18 18.35
N GLU A 136 14.75 -13.33 17.70
CA GLU A 136 15.57 -14.54 17.87
C GLU A 136 17.04 -14.29 17.53
N ARG A 137 17.31 -13.57 16.42
CA ARG A 137 18.67 -13.18 16.02
C ARG A 137 19.33 -12.22 17.01
N ALA A 138 18.54 -11.39 17.69
CA ALA A 138 19.01 -10.54 18.77
C ALA A 138 19.20 -11.30 20.11
N GLY A 139 18.99 -12.62 20.13
CA GLY A 139 19.08 -13.45 21.34
C GLY A 139 17.88 -13.31 22.27
N ARG A 140 16.78 -12.70 21.82
CA ARG A 140 15.55 -12.46 22.59
C ARG A 140 14.43 -13.41 22.18
N VAL A 141 14.70 -14.71 22.29
CA VAL A 141 13.71 -15.76 22.03
C VAL A 141 12.47 -15.60 22.91
N ASP A 142 12.67 -15.14 24.16
CA ASP A 142 11.61 -14.83 25.12
C ASP A 142 10.63 -13.75 24.62
N LEU A 143 11.11 -12.77 23.86
CA LEU A 143 10.26 -11.74 23.25
C LEU A 143 9.67 -12.21 21.92
N ALA A 144 10.41 -13.02 21.15
CA ALA A 144 9.91 -13.58 19.89
C ALA A 144 8.63 -14.41 20.12
N GLU A 145 8.60 -15.22 21.18
CA GLU A 145 7.42 -16.00 21.56
C GLU A 145 6.20 -15.12 21.93
N ARG A 146 6.45 -13.88 22.37
CA ARG A 146 5.41 -12.91 22.77
C ARG A 146 4.89 -12.04 21.63
N VAL A 147 5.47 -12.13 20.43
CA VAL A 147 4.97 -11.39 19.25
C VAL A 147 3.56 -11.90 18.92
N GLU A 148 2.60 -10.97 18.87
CA GLU A 148 1.17 -11.24 18.73
C GLU A 148 0.59 -10.61 17.47
N HIS A 149 -0.22 -11.39 16.74
CA HIS A 149 -1.07 -10.90 15.64
C HIS A 149 -2.38 -10.34 16.21
N VAL A 150 -2.33 -9.11 16.71
CA VAL A 150 -3.41 -8.44 17.44
C VAL A 150 -4.68 -8.28 16.63
N ALA A 151 -4.58 -7.92 15.34
CA ALA A 151 -5.75 -7.84 14.45
C ALA A 151 -6.53 -9.16 14.36
N HIS A 152 -5.85 -10.31 14.53
CA HIS A 152 -6.48 -11.62 14.52
C HIS A 152 -7.06 -12.02 15.89
N THR A 153 -6.40 -11.66 16.99
CA THR A 153 -6.75 -12.11 18.35
C THR A 153 -7.73 -11.17 19.07
N GLN A 154 -7.66 -9.87 18.81
CA GLN A 154 -8.39 -8.83 19.55
C GLN A 154 -9.30 -7.97 18.65
N GLY A 155 -9.16 -8.09 17.33
CA GLY A 155 -9.93 -7.34 16.33
C GLY A 155 -9.19 -6.13 15.76
N ASP A 156 -9.79 -5.44 14.80
CA ASP A 156 -9.20 -4.37 13.97
C ASP A 156 -9.31 -2.95 14.59
N GLY A 157 -9.91 -2.83 15.77
CA GLY A 157 -10.22 -1.53 16.40
C GLY A 157 -9.06 -0.85 17.15
N LEU A 158 -7.92 -1.52 17.29
CA LEU A 158 -6.80 -1.03 18.13
C LEU A 158 -5.86 -0.06 17.39
N GLY A 159 -5.99 0.06 16.06
CA GLY A 159 -5.16 0.95 15.25
C GLY A 159 -3.75 0.43 14.93
N TYR A 160 -3.52 -0.87 15.12
CA TYR A 160 -2.32 -1.60 14.70
C TYR A 160 -2.62 -3.10 14.56
N ASP A 161 -1.81 -3.82 13.78
CA ASP A 161 -2.03 -5.24 13.47
C ASP A 161 -1.19 -6.21 14.31
N VAL A 162 0.04 -5.81 14.67
CA VAL A 162 1.04 -6.68 15.32
C VAL A 162 1.66 -6.00 16.54
N LEU A 163 1.66 -6.70 17.67
CA LEU A 163 2.46 -6.33 18.84
C LEU A 163 3.81 -7.03 18.77
N SER A 164 4.88 -6.25 18.83
CA SER A 164 6.27 -6.73 18.85
C SER A 164 7.06 -5.96 19.92
N PHE A 165 8.38 -6.15 19.96
CA PHE A 165 9.26 -5.58 20.97
C PHE A 165 10.59 -5.11 20.36
N ASN A 166 11.18 -4.09 20.98
CA ASN A 166 12.59 -3.78 20.85
C ASN A 166 13.44 -4.80 21.62
N ALA A 167 14.74 -4.85 21.35
CA ALA A 167 15.67 -5.74 22.06
C ALA A 167 15.80 -5.44 23.56
N ASP A 168 15.43 -4.23 24.01
CA ASP A 168 15.35 -3.83 25.41
C ASP A 168 14.03 -4.25 26.09
N GLY A 169 13.07 -4.78 25.33
CA GLY A 169 11.76 -5.22 25.80
C GLY A 169 10.65 -4.16 25.74
N THR A 170 10.94 -2.94 25.28
CA THR A 170 9.89 -1.94 25.03
C THR A 170 9.01 -2.35 23.85
N GLU A 171 7.71 -2.07 23.93
CA GLU A 171 6.73 -2.50 22.93
C GLU A 171 6.87 -1.74 21.60
N ARG A 172 6.49 -2.42 20.53
CA ARG A 172 6.25 -1.85 19.20
C ARG A 172 4.84 -2.21 18.75
N HIS A 173 4.11 -1.20 18.31
CA HIS A 173 2.77 -1.37 17.72
C HIS A 173 2.92 -1.21 16.21
N ILE A 174 2.75 -2.30 15.47
CA ILE A 174 3.05 -2.37 14.03
C ILE A 174 1.74 -2.44 13.25
N GLU A 175 1.52 -1.43 12.41
CA GLU A 175 0.47 -1.41 11.38
C GLU A 175 1.04 -1.91 10.04
N VAL A 176 0.34 -2.84 9.35
CA VAL A 176 0.85 -3.53 8.17
C VAL A 176 0.07 -3.14 6.92
N LYS A 177 0.77 -2.56 5.93
CA LYS A 177 0.20 -2.22 4.63
C LYS A 177 0.88 -3.00 3.51
N THR A 178 0.18 -4.00 2.98
CA THR A 178 0.72 -4.92 1.98
C THR A 178 0.30 -4.57 0.55
N THR A 179 1.18 -4.75 -0.42
CA THR A 179 0.90 -4.59 -1.86
C THR A 179 1.74 -5.56 -2.71
N ARG A 180 1.21 -5.95 -3.87
CA ARG A 180 1.95 -6.69 -4.92
C ARG A 180 2.89 -5.81 -5.74
N HIS A 181 2.78 -4.50 -5.58
CA HIS A 181 3.43 -3.51 -6.43
C HIS A 181 4.54 -2.79 -5.67
N GLY A 182 5.23 -1.87 -6.35
CA GLY A 182 6.38 -1.18 -5.78
C GLY A 182 6.08 -0.30 -4.56
N PRO A 183 7.14 0.22 -3.90
CA PRO A 183 7.05 0.89 -2.60
C PRO A 183 6.28 2.21 -2.62
N ARG A 184 6.09 2.81 -3.81
CA ARG A 184 5.35 4.08 -3.97
C ARG A 184 3.85 3.90 -4.21
N THR A 185 3.36 2.65 -4.17
CA THR A 185 1.94 2.38 -4.34
C THR A 185 1.15 3.00 -3.18
N PRO A 186 0.11 3.81 -3.44
CA PRO A 186 -0.71 4.38 -2.38
C PRO A 186 -1.34 3.30 -1.49
N PHE A 187 -1.70 3.68 -0.27
CA PHE A 187 -2.39 2.84 0.70
C PHE A 187 -3.33 3.72 1.53
N PHE A 188 -4.36 3.08 2.09
CA PHE A 188 -5.29 3.74 2.99
C PHE A 188 -4.73 3.73 4.41
N VAL A 189 -5.02 4.79 5.16
CA VAL A 189 -4.78 4.88 6.60
C VAL A 189 -6.12 5.18 7.24
N SER A 190 -6.52 4.36 8.21
CA SER A 190 -7.78 4.58 8.92
C SER A 190 -7.65 5.71 9.96
N PRO A 191 -8.77 6.32 10.41
CA PRO A 191 -8.72 7.27 11.52
C PRO A 191 -8.11 6.68 12.79
N ALA A 192 -8.42 5.41 13.09
CA ALA A 192 -7.90 4.71 14.27
C ALA A 192 -6.38 4.56 14.20
N GLU A 193 -5.83 4.14 13.06
CA GLU A 193 -4.38 4.06 12.83
C GLU A 193 -3.71 5.44 12.97
N LEU A 194 -4.34 6.48 12.41
CA LEU A 194 -3.79 7.83 12.47
C LEU A 194 -3.75 8.34 13.91
N ASP A 195 -4.85 8.20 14.65
CA ASP A 195 -4.92 8.59 16.06
C ASP A 195 -3.97 7.75 16.93
N HIS A 196 -3.85 6.45 16.67
CA HIS A 196 -2.91 5.58 17.38
C HIS A 196 -1.46 6.01 17.15
N SER A 197 -1.09 6.36 15.90
CA SER A 197 0.25 6.84 15.55
C SER A 197 0.62 8.17 16.23
N ARG A 198 -0.37 9.03 16.53
CA ARG A 198 -0.17 10.27 17.28
C ARG A 198 0.05 10.00 18.76
N ASN A 199 -0.78 9.14 19.34
CA ASN A 199 -0.81 8.89 20.78
C ASN A 199 0.33 7.98 21.23
N HIS A 200 0.86 7.13 20.34
CA HIS A 200 1.91 6.14 20.63
C HIS A 200 3.13 6.32 19.71
N ALA A 201 3.53 7.57 19.44
CA ALA A 201 4.57 7.87 18.45
C ALA A 201 5.93 7.18 18.72
N GLU A 202 6.27 6.89 19.96
CA GLU A 202 7.53 6.22 20.31
C GLU A 202 7.54 4.73 19.91
N SER A 203 6.41 4.03 20.09
CA SER A 203 6.27 2.60 19.81
C SER A 203 5.66 2.30 18.44
N PHE A 204 4.93 3.23 17.83
CA PHE A 204 4.20 3.00 16.58
C PHE A 204 5.15 2.85 15.39
N ARG A 205 4.87 1.87 14.54
CA ARG A 205 5.58 1.61 13.29
C ARG A 205 4.57 1.25 12.20
N LEU A 206 4.74 1.79 11.00
CA LEU A 206 4.01 1.31 9.82
C LEU A 206 4.95 0.51 8.93
N TYR A 207 4.64 -0.76 8.73
CA TYR A 207 5.34 -1.67 7.83
C TYR A 207 4.69 -1.62 6.46
N ARG A 208 5.38 -1.05 5.46
CA ARG A 208 4.98 -1.20 4.07
C ARG A 208 5.64 -2.42 3.48
N ILE A 209 4.85 -3.47 3.27
CA ILE A 209 5.27 -4.69 2.58
C ILE A 209 4.89 -4.54 1.10
N TYR A 210 5.87 -4.63 0.21
CA TYR A 210 5.69 -4.35 -1.21
C TYR A 210 6.41 -5.38 -2.08
N ASP A 211 6.09 -5.41 -3.39
CA ASP A 211 6.60 -6.42 -4.35
C ASP A 211 6.28 -7.88 -3.98
N TRP A 212 5.09 -8.13 -3.41
CA TRP A 212 4.60 -9.49 -3.11
C TRP A 212 4.50 -10.36 -4.39
N PRO A 213 4.92 -11.65 -4.38
CA PRO A 213 5.30 -12.49 -3.22
C PRO A 213 6.81 -12.53 -2.91
N THR A 214 7.63 -11.62 -3.44
CA THR A 214 9.05 -11.50 -3.07
C THR A 214 9.28 -10.22 -2.28
N PRO A 215 8.74 -10.13 -1.05
CA PRO A 215 8.53 -8.85 -0.41
C PRO A 215 9.82 -8.19 0.04
N SER A 216 9.82 -6.86 -0.05
CA SER A 216 10.68 -5.99 0.76
C SER A 216 9.81 -5.15 1.69
N ILE A 217 10.41 -4.65 2.77
CA ILE A 217 9.75 -3.82 3.78
C ILE A 217 10.46 -2.49 3.87
N TYR A 218 9.71 -1.38 3.90
CA TYR A 218 10.20 -0.16 4.53
C TYR A 218 9.33 0.19 5.73
N VAL A 219 9.92 0.91 6.69
CA VAL A 219 9.27 1.27 7.95
C VAL A 219 9.11 2.79 8.04
N LEU A 220 7.94 3.24 8.47
CA LEU A 220 7.72 4.62 8.94
C LEU A 220 7.59 4.59 10.46
N GLU A 221 8.31 5.47 11.15
CA GLU A 221 8.38 5.45 12.61
C GLU A 221 7.60 6.60 13.24
N GLY A 222 6.72 6.28 14.20
CA GLY A 222 5.91 7.26 14.91
C GLY A 222 4.83 7.91 14.06
N THR A 223 4.57 9.19 14.33
CA THR A 223 3.43 9.92 13.77
C THR A 223 3.49 10.00 12.23
N LEU A 224 2.39 9.64 11.57
CA LEU A 224 2.37 9.45 10.11
C LEU A 224 2.31 10.75 9.30
N GLU A 225 1.58 11.77 9.75
CA GLU A 225 1.33 13.03 9.04
C GLU A 225 2.58 13.75 8.50
N PRO A 226 3.68 13.86 9.27
CA PRO A 226 4.90 14.48 8.74
C PRO A 226 5.58 13.63 7.65
N GLN A 227 5.28 12.32 7.59
CA GLN A 227 5.95 11.35 6.74
C GLN A 227 5.19 11.07 5.43
N VAL A 228 3.85 11.15 5.44
CA VAL A 228 2.99 10.85 4.28
C VAL A 228 2.14 12.06 3.84
N SER A 229 1.63 12.03 2.61
CA SER A 229 0.65 13.01 2.13
C SER A 229 -0.75 12.41 2.20
N LEU A 230 -1.57 12.88 3.15
CA LEU A 230 -2.93 12.39 3.37
C LEU A 230 -3.95 13.21 2.55
N THR A 231 -4.88 12.51 1.91
CA THR A 231 -6.06 13.11 1.28
C THR A 231 -7.30 12.50 1.92
N PRO A 232 -8.23 13.30 2.49
CA PRO A 232 -9.47 12.77 3.05
C PRO A 232 -10.32 12.07 1.99
N THR A 233 -10.84 10.87 2.31
CA THR A 233 -11.58 10.02 1.37
C THR A 233 -13.05 9.84 1.74
N ALA A 234 -13.40 9.78 3.03
CA ALA A 234 -14.77 9.61 3.51
C ALA A 234 -14.95 10.26 4.91
N TYR A 235 -16.20 10.54 5.26
CA TYR A 235 -16.60 11.03 6.58
C TYR A 235 -17.68 10.12 7.16
N TRP A 236 -17.53 9.73 8.42
CA TRP A 236 -18.57 9.03 9.18
C TRP A 236 -19.36 10.04 10.02
N ALA A 237 -20.69 10.01 9.95
CA ALA A 237 -21.56 10.93 10.69
C ALA A 237 -22.51 10.16 11.59
N VAL A 238 -22.62 10.62 12.84
CA VAL A 238 -23.63 10.19 13.81
C VAL A 238 -24.42 11.43 14.27
N ARG A 239 -25.65 11.23 14.72
CA ARG A 239 -26.54 12.31 15.18
C ARG A 239 -26.45 12.53 16.67
#